data_AF-A0A6N7TMC0-F1
#
_entry.id   AF-A0A6N7TMC0-F1
#
_cell.length_a   1.000
_cell.length_b   1.000
_cell.length_c   1.000
_cell.angle_alpha   90.00
_cell.angle_beta   90.00
_cell.angle_gamma   90.00
#
_symmetry.space_group_name_H-M   'P 1'
#
loop_
_entity.id
_entity.type
_entity.pdbx_description
1 polymer ?
#
loop_
_entity_poly.entity_id
_entity_poly.type
_entity_poly.pdbx_seq_one_letter_code
_entity_poly.pdbx_strand_id
1 'polypeptide(L)' 'MFDCYDTLITPEEVADMLGCGMNTTYKLLKSGKIKAMRIGRSWRIPKRAVQEYIIQESHLKSVGW' A
#
# COMPACT_ATOMS: atom_id res chain seq x y z
N MET A 1 4.40 -22.17 3.27
CA MET A 1 4.18 -21.33 4.47
C MET A 1 3.64 -20.01 3.98
N PHE A 2 2.43 -19.59 4.35
CA PHE A 2 1.85 -18.34 3.86
C PHE A 2 2.47 -17.16 4.63
N ASP A 3 3.69 -16.79 4.27
CA ASP A 3 4.41 -15.62 4.81
C ASP A 3 3.80 -14.28 4.34
N CYS A 4 2.84 -14.33 3.42
CA CYS A 4 2.20 -13.17 2.79
C CYS A 4 1.05 -12.53 3.59
N TYR A 5 0.78 -12.98 4.83
CA TYR A 5 -0.31 -12.46 5.67
C TYR A 5 0.12 -11.39 6.69
N ASP A 6 1.41 -11.13 6.85
CA ASP A 6 1.88 -10.70 8.17
C ASP A 6 1.51 -9.27 8.60
N THR A 7 1.05 -8.37 7.71
CA THR A 7 0.40 -7.15 8.22
C THR A 7 -0.53 -6.51 7.19
N LEU A 8 -1.84 -6.63 7.43
CA LEU A 8 -2.84 -5.76 6.82
C LEU A 8 -2.85 -4.43 7.58
N ILE A 9 -2.39 -3.38 6.93
CA ILE A 9 -2.31 -2.04 7.50
C ILE A 9 -3.52 -1.19 7.11
N THR A 10 -3.76 -0.17 7.91
CA THR A 10 -4.82 0.82 7.72
C THR A 10 -4.39 1.91 6.73
N PRO A 11 -5.32 2.64 6.10
CA PRO A 11 -4.98 3.78 5.26
C PRO A 11 -4.20 4.87 6.02
N GLU A 12 -4.35 4.95 7.34
CA GLU A 12 -3.61 5.89 8.19
C GLU A 12 -2.13 5.50 8.26
N GLU A 13 -1.84 4.22 8.49
CA GLU A 13 -0.47 3.70 8.46
C GLU A 13 0.15 3.82 7.06
N VAL A 14 -0.61 3.61 5.99
CA VAL A 14 -0.11 3.83 4.62
C VAL A 14 0.26 5.29 4.39
N ALA A 15 -0.57 6.21 4.89
CA ALA A 15 -0.34 7.66 4.80
C ALA A 15 0.98 8.04 5.50
N ASP A 16 1.19 7.53 6.72
CA ASP A 16 2.42 7.69 7.50
C ASP A 16 3.64 7.12 6.76
N MET A 17 3.55 5.87 6.29
CA MET A 17 4.64 5.19 5.56
C MET A 17 5.04 5.89 4.27
N LEU A 18 4.07 6.44 3.53
CA LEU A 18 4.31 7.17 2.29
C LEU A 18 4.62 8.66 2.51
N GLY A 19 4.51 9.16 3.75
CA GLY A 19 4.65 10.58 4.07
C GLY A 19 3.62 11.46 3.35
N CYS A 20 2.43 10.93 3.05
CA CYS A 20 1.38 11.64 2.32
C CYS A 20 0.11 11.79 3.17
N GLY A 21 -0.72 12.79 2.87
CA GLY A 21 -1.98 12.98 3.59
C GLY A 21 -3.04 11.92 3.25
N MET A 22 -3.99 11.69 4.16
CA MET A 22 -5.09 10.71 3.96
C MET A 22 -5.85 10.90 2.65
N ASN A 23 -6.07 12.14 2.21
CA ASN A 23 -6.72 12.42 0.92
C ASN A 23 -5.95 11.82 -0.25
N THR A 24 -4.62 11.89 -0.23
CA THR A 24 -3.76 11.27 -1.25
C THR A 24 -3.83 9.77 -1.15
N THR A 25 -3.74 9.20 0.05
CA THR A 25 -3.88 7.74 0.26
C THR A 25 -5.21 7.23 -0.30
N TYR A 26 -6.34 7.86 0.04
CA TYR A 26 -7.64 7.46 -0.50
C TYR A 26 -7.76 7.64 -2.01
N LYS A 27 -7.11 8.65 -2.60
CA LYS A 27 -7.03 8.79 -4.06
C LYS A 27 -6.26 7.62 -4.68
N LEU A 28 -5.12 7.23 -4.10
CA LEU A 28 -4.32 6.09 -4.57
C LEU A 28 -5.09 4.77 -4.47
N LEU A 29 -5.82 4.56 -3.38
CA LEU A 29 -6.67 3.39 -3.17
C LEU A 29 -7.85 3.37 -4.16
N LYS A 30 -8.56 4.50 -4.34
CA LYS A 30 -9.67 4.61 -5.30
C LYS A 30 -9.23 4.48 -6.75
N SER A 31 -8.03 4.99 -7.07
CA SER A 31 -7.42 4.87 -8.40
C SER A 31 -6.93 3.45 -8.69
N GLY A 32 -6.86 2.57 -7.68
CA GLY A 32 -6.33 1.21 -7.82
C GLY A 32 -4.81 1.15 -7.98
N LYS A 33 -4.09 2.26 -7.76
CA LYS A 33 -2.61 2.28 -7.81
C LYS A 33 -1.99 1.45 -6.69
N ILE A 34 -2.61 1.48 -5.50
CA ILE A 34 -2.25 0.61 -4.38
C ILE A 34 -3.31 -0.47 -4.26
N LYS A 35 -2.90 -1.74 -4.41
CA LYS A 35 -3.80 -2.88 -4.21
C LYS A 35 -4.27 -2.91 -2.76
N ALA A 36 -5.58 -2.90 -2.55
CA ALA A 36 -6.18 -2.91 -1.23
C ALA A 36 -7.50 -3.68 -1.23
N MET A 37 -7.88 -4.16 -0.05
CA MET A 37 -9.12 -4.89 0.19
C MET A 37 -10.03 -4.08 1.10
N ARG A 38 -11.31 -4.04 0.77
CA ARG A 38 -12.33 -3.46 1.64
C ARG A 38 -12.97 -4.56 2.47
N ILE A 39 -12.81 -4.48 3.78
CA ILE A 39 -13.42 -5.41 4.74
C ILE A 39 -14.48 -4.63 5.53
N GLY A 40 -15.75 -4.80 5.14
CA GLY A 40 -16.87 -4.02 5.67
C GLY A 40 -16.74 -2.53 5.38
N ARG A 41 -16.57 -1.73 6.44
CA ARG A 41 -16.42 -0.26 6.36
C ARG A 41 -14.97 0.20 6.31
N SER A 42 -14.01 -0.70 6.54
CA SER A 42 -12.60 -0.36 6.65
C SER A 42 -11.79 -0.84 5.46
N TRP A 43 -10.78 -0.06 5.08
CA TRP A 43 -9.78 -0.48 4.11
C TRP A 43 -8.66 -1.23 4.83
N ARG A 44 -8.22 -2.32 4.20
CA ARG A 44 -7.09 -3.12 4.62
C ARG A 44 -6.13 -3.24 3.46
N ILE A 45 -4.92 -2.77 3.66
CA ILE A 45 -3.90 -2.70 2.63
C ILE A 45 -2.81 -3.70 3.02
N PRO A 46 -2.47 -4.68 2.18
CA PRO A 46 -1.31 -5.51 2.44
C PRO A 46 -0.04 -4.65 2.30
N LYS A 47 0.86 -4.74 3.28
CA LYS A 47 2.13 -4.00 3.29
C LYS A 47 2.93 -4.16 1.99
N ARG A 48 2.89 -5.37 1.42
CA ARG A 48 3.50 -5.70 0.12
C ARG A 48 2.96 -4.84 -1.03
N ALA A 49 1.68 -4.49 -1.04
CA ALA A 49 1.12 -3.64 -2.10
C ALA A 49 1.66 -2.21 -2.03
N VAL A 50 1.94 -1.70 -0.83
CA VAL A 50 2.60 -0.40 -0.67
C VAL A 50 4.04 -0.46 -1.18
N GLN A 51 4.77 -1.53 -0.86
CA GLN A 51 6.12 -1.74 -1.39
C GLN A 51 6.13 -1.83 -2.92
N GLU A 52 5.22 -2.61 -3.52
CA GLU A 52 5.08 -2.68 -4.98
C GLU A 52 4.81 -1.30 -5.58
N TYR A 53 3.93 -0.52 -4.97
CA TYR A 53 3.63 0.85 -5.40
C TYR A 53 4.86 1.75 -5.39
N ILE A 54 5.66 1.72 -4.31
CA ILE A 54 6.90 2.52 -4.21
C ILE A 54 7.88 2.14 -5.30
N ILE A 55 8.10 0.85 -5.55
CA ILE A 55 9.02 0.36 -6.59
C ILE A 55 8.55 0.82 -7.97
N GLN A 56 7.25 0.69 -8.26
CA GLN A 56 6.67 1.07 -9.55
C GLN A 56 6.76 2.57 -9.80
N GLU A 57 6.37 3.42 -8.83
CA GLU A 57 6.34 4.88 -9.04
C GLU A 57 7.71 5.53 -8.91
N SER A 58 8.64 4.95 -8.14
CA SER A 58 10.01 5.46 -8.05
C SER A 58 10.84 5.13 -9.30
N HIS A 59 10.30 4.33 -10.24
CA HIS A 59 11.00 3.80 -11.40
C HIS A 59 12.33 3.10 -11.02
N LEU A 60 12.44 2.67 -9.76
CA LEU A 60 13.58 1.93 -9.26
C LEU A 60 13.50 0.56 -9.93
N LYS A 61 14.31 0.36 -10.98
CA LYS A 61 14.61 -1.00 -11.44
C LYS A 61 15.12 -1.76 -10.22
N SER A 62 14.61 -2.96 -9.97
CA SER A 62 15.16 -3.88 -8.99
C SER A 62 16.65 -4.04 -9.26
N VAL A 63 17.47 -3.22 -8.61
CA VAL A 63 18.84 -3.57 -8.32
C VAL A 63 18.69 -4.67 -7.29
N GLY A 64 18.93 -5.90 -7.74
CA GLY A 64 19.03 -7.04 -6.86
C GLY A 64 19.97 -6.68 -5.72
N TRP A 65 19.47 -6.83 -4.51
CA TRP A 65 20.31 -7.03 -3.34
C TRP A 65 20.45 -8.53 -3.14
#